data_AF-A0A7Y4QH72-F1
#
_entry.id   AF-A0A7Y4QH72-F1
#
_cell.length_a   1.000
_cell.length_b   1.000
_cell.length_c   1.000
_cell.angle_alpha   90.00
_cell.angle_beta   90.00
_cell.angle_gamma   90.00
#
_symmetry.space_group_name_H-M   'P 1'
#
loop_
_entity.id
_entity.type
_entity.pdbx_description
1 polymer ?
#
loop_
_entity_poly.entity_id
_entity_poly.type
_entity_poly.pdbx_seq_one_letter_code
_entity_poly.pdbx_strand_id
1 'polypeptide(L)'
;MNNVTKPKRVLLKISPGFDSRKLEGKTLEQNFDDFVDVYEDRIRGWLLTWAHELNKPEHAGFAALQLALAFFEGFAVFHDGEDSDGRSGAFFGRGFRLVFPQLDELPEKKAESIVKKLYRLGRCGLFHLGMVRAGVFLHDGDFEFEVGFDAADEAAAIYINRHLFVKAITTRFEQYITELRDKSNSERRRRFVIAWKLVHPN
;
A
#
# COMPACT_ATOMS: atom_id res chain seq x y z
N MET A 1 -3.39 -13.17 53.93
CA MET A 1 -2.48 -12.52 52.96
C MET A 1 -2.98 -12.85 51.57
N ASN A 2 -3.69 -11.93 50.92
CA ASN A 2 -4.23 -12.15 49.59
C ASN A 2 -3.12 -11.94 48.56
N ASN A 3 -2.61 -13.04 48.01
CA ASN A 3 -1.75 -13.02 46.83
C ASN A 3 -2.60 -12.56 45.63
N VAL A 4 -2.65 -11.25 45.41
CA VAL A 4 -3.13 -10.69 44.15
C VAL A 4 -2.07 -10.99 43.12
N THR A 5 -2.23 -12.10 42.40
CA THR A 5 -1.43 -12.40 41.20
C THR A 5 -1.56 -11.23 40.23
N LYS A 6 -0.45 -10.50 40.02
CA LYS A 6 -0.39 -9.46 38.99
C LYS A 6 -0.88 -10.05 37.66
N PRO A 7 -1.76 -9.35 36.93
CA PRO A 7 -2.23 -9.84 35.65
C PRO A 7 -1.03 -10.11 34.74
N LYS A 8 -1.04 -11.28 34.10
CA LYS A 8 0.01 -11.71 33.20
C LYS A 8 0.03 -10.75 32.01
N ARG A 9 1.12 -10.01 31.84
CA ARG A 9 1.29 -9.07 30.71
C ARG A 9 1.14 -9.84 29.40
N VAL A 10 0.17 -9.45 28.58
CA VAL A 10 -0.06 -10.04 27.26
C VAL A 10 0.86 -9.33 26.26
N LEU A 11 1.67 -10.11 25.54
CA LEU A 11 2.50 -9.61 24.45
C LEU A 11 1.74 -9.75 23.14
N LEU A 12 1.36 -8.61 22.55
CA LEU A 12 0.65 -8.60 21.26
C LEU A 12 1.66 -8.58 20.12
N LYS A 13 1.50 -9.46 19.13
CA LYS A 13 2.24 -9.36 17.85
C LYS A 13 1.66 -8.22 17.04
N ILE A 14 2.43 -7.15 16.86
CA ILE A 14 1.96 -5.92 16.20
C ILE A 14 2.46 -5.79 14.76
N SER A 15 3.48 -6.57 14.42
CA SER A 15 4.08 -6.72 13.09
C SER A 15 4.94 -8.01 13.09
N PRO A 16 5.47 -8.46 11.95
CA PRO A 16 6.26 -9.70 11.88
C PRO A 16 7.49 -9.75 12.78
N GLY A 17 8.25 -8.65 12.83
CA GLY A 17 9.46 -8.49 13.63
C GLY A 17 9.25 -7.91 15.03
N PHE A 18 8.09 -7.30 15.33
CA PHE A 18 7.86 -6.59 16.59
C PHE A 18 6.62 -7.07 17.36
N ASP A 19 6.72 -7.01 18.68
CA ASP A 19 5.57 -7.10 19.59
C ASP A 19 5.31 -5.76 20.30
N SER A 20 4.26 -5.72 21.13
CA SER A 20 3.81 -4.51 21.82
C SER A 20 4.91 -3.77 22.58
N ARG A 21 5.98 -4.45 23.03
CA ARG A 21 7.11 -3.82 23.72
C ARG A 21 7.83 -2.79 22.87
N LYS A 22 7.77 -2.90 21.53
CA LYS A 22 8.41 -1.94 20.62
C LYS A 22 7.83 -0.53 20.76
N LEU A 23 6.54 -0.40 21.10
CA LEU A 23 5.83 0.89 21.21
C LEU A 23 5.32 1.19 22.63
N GLU A 24 5.34 0.22 23.55
CA GLU A 24 4.81 0.41 24.90
C GLU A 24 5.55 1.50 25.69
N GLY A 25 4.78 2.46 26.22
CA GLY A 25 5.31 3.62 26.96
C GLY A 25 5.99 4.67 26.08
N LYS A 26 5.94 4.54 24.76
CA LYS A 26 6.56 5.47 23.80
C LYS A 26 5.53 6.43 23.22
N THR A 27 5.97 7.63 22.91
CA THR A 27 5.18 8.61 22.16
C THR A 27 5.75 8.74 20.76
N LEU A 28 4.89 9.01 19.79
CA LEU A 28 5.30 9.11 18.39
C LEU A 28 6.27 10.29 18.18
N GLU A 29 6.13 11.36 18.94
CA GLU A 29 6.98 12.54 18.90
C GLU A 29 8.39 12.27 19.41
N GLN A 30 8.53 11.49 20.49
CA GLN A 30 9.83 11.18 21.11
C GLN A 30 10.51 9.95 20.50
N ASN A 31 9.72 9.05 19.91
CA ASN A 31 10.17 7.75 19.43
C ASN A 31 9.82 7.52 17.96
N PHE A 32 9.81 8.58 17.14
CA PHE A 32 9.38 8.53 15.74
C PHE A 32 9.94 7.33 14.97
N ASP A 33 11.25 7.06 15.09
CA ASP A 33 11.90 5.98 14.35
C ASP A 33 11.36 4.59 14.75
N ASP A 34 10.95 4.38 16.02
CA ASP A 34 10.31 3.12 16.43
C ASP A 34 8.96 2.91 15.76
N PHE A 35 8.21 3.98 15.53
CA PHE A 35 6.92 3.92 14.84
C PHE A 35 7.11 3.72 13.34
N VAL A 36 8.13 4.34 12.75
CA VAL A 36 8.53 4.07 11.36
C VAL A 36 8.96 2.62 11.18
N ASP A 37 9.76 2.06 12.11
CA ASP A 37 10.15 0.64 12.06
C ASP A 37 8.93 -0.28 12.06
N VAL A 38 7.93 -0.02 12.92
CA VAL A 38 6.71 -0.82 12.96
C VAL A 38 5.88 -0.64 11.69
N TYR A 39 5.74 0.58 11.17
CA TYR A 39 5.06 0.83 9.89
C TYR A 39 5.73 0.07 8.74
N GLU A 40 7.06 0.20 8.63
CA GLU A 40 7.87 -0.49 7.64
C GLU A 40 7.67 -2.01 7.70
N ASP A 41 7.81 -2.58 8.89
CA ASP A 41 7.72 -4.02 9.10
C ASP A 41 6.32 -4.57 8.82
N ARG A 42 5.26 -3.80 9.13
CA ARG A 42 3.89 -4.14 8.76
C ARG A 42 3.70 -4.18 7.25
N ILE A 43 4.02 -3.10 6.54
CA ILE A 43 3.77 -3.04 5.09
C ILE A 43 4.63 -4.06 4.35
N ARG A 44 5.91 -4.21 4.73
CA ARG A 44 6.78 -5.24 4.14
C ARG A 44 6.23 -6.64 4.39
N GLY A 45 6.10 -7.03 5.64
CA GLY A 45 5.85 -8.43 5.95
C GLY A 45 4.38 -8.84 5.96
N TRP A 46 3.42 -7.92 5.88
CA TRP A 46 2.02 -8.25 5.63
C TRP A 46 1.63 -8.19 4.15
N LEU A 47 2.23 -7.29 3.36
CA LEU A 47 1.85 -7.09 1.96
C LEU A 47 2.99 -7.45 0.99
N LEU A 48 4.10 -6.69 1.01
CA LEU A 48 5.06 -6.70 -0.10
C LEU A 48 5.86 -8.00 -0.21
N THR A 49 6.31 -8.56 0.92
CA THR A 49 7.01 -9.85 0.96
C THR A 49 6.12 -10.95 0.39
N TRP A 50 4.85 -11.01 0.81
CA TRP A 50 3.94 -12.03 0.31
C TRP A 50 3.54 -11.81 -1.14
N ALA A 51 3.38 -10.56 -1.59
CA ALA A 51 3.16 -10.25 -3.00
C ALA A 51 4.34 -10.75 -3.86
N HIS A 52 5.57 -10.58 -3.38
CA HIS A 52 6.77 -11.09 -4.05
C HIS A 52 6.83 -12.63 -4.05
N GLU A 53 6.58 -13.28 -2.91
CA GLU A 53 6.61 -14.74 -2.80
C GLU A 53 5.53 -15.40 -3.66
N LEU A 54 4.32 -14.82 -3.70
CA LEU A 54 3.19 -15.30 -4.52
C LEU A 54 3.39 -15.08 -6.02
N ASN A 55 4.40 -14.33 -6.45
CA ASN A 55 4.76 -14.25 -7.86
C ASN A 55 5.55 -15.47 -8.34
N LYS A 56 6.07 -16.32 -7.45
CA LYS A 56 6.87 -17.49 -7.83
C LYS A 56 6.03 -18.62 -8.45
N PRO A 57 4.85 -18.99 -7.91
CA PRO A 57 3.99 -19.99 -8.52
C PRO A 57 3.23 -19.43 -9.74
N GLU A 58 3.14 -20.21 -10.80
CA GLU A 58 2.56 -19.79 -12.10
C GLU A 58 1.16 -19.18 -11.98
N HIS A 59 0.29 -19.77 -11.16
CA HIS A 59 -1.12 -19.36 -11.04
C HIS A 59 -1.43 -18.49 -9.81
N ALA A 60 -0.41 -18.11 -9.04
CA ALA A 60 -0.60 -17.27 -7.84
C ALA A 60 -0.54 -15.76 -8.13
N GLY A 61 -0.33 -15.36 -9.39
CA GLY A 61 -0.14 -13.96 -9.77
C GLY A 61 -1.31 -13.02 -9.41
N PHE A 62 -2.57 -13.51 -9.41
CA PHE A 62 -3.69 -12.68 -8.99
C PHE A 62 -3.75 -12.48 -7.47
N ALA A 63 -3.27 -13.45 -6.70
CA ALA A 63 -3.10 -13.29 -5.25
C ALA A 63 -1.99 -12.27 -4.95
N ALA A 64 -0.88 -12.33 -5.69
CA ALA A 64 0.17 -11.31 -5.62
C ALA A 64 -0.37 -9.91 -5.98
N LEU A 65 -1.15 -9.82 -7.07
CA LEU A 65 -1.78 -8.57 -7.48
C LEU A 65 -2.76 -8.05 -6.42
N GLN A 66 -3.56 -8.91 -5.79
CA GLN A 66 -4.49 -8.49 -4.74
C GLN A 66 -3.76 -7.81 -3.57
N LEU A 67 -2.65 -8.39 -3.11
CA LEU A 67 -1.82 -7.78 -2.05
C LEU A 67 -1.17 -6.48 -2.52
N ALA A 68 -0.67 -6.45 -3.76
CA ALA A 68 -0.09 -5.24 -4.35
C ALA A 68 -1.11 -4.09 -4.44
N LEU A 69 -2.34 -4.36 -4.88
CA LEU A 69 -3.39 -3.35 -5.01
C LEU A 69 -3.88 -2.80 -3.65
N ALA A 70 -3.74 -3.57 -2.57
CA ALA A 70 -4.10 -3.11 -1.22
C ALA A 70 -3.15 -2.02 -0.69
N PHE A 71 -1.97 -1.86 -1.29
CA PHE A 71 -0.96 -0.88 -0.87
C PHE A 71 -1.40 0.57 -1.09
N PHE A 72 -1.99 0.88 -2.25
CA PHE A 72 -2.07 2.27 -2.74
C PHE A 72 -2.89 3.21 -1.86
N GLU A 73 -4.04 2.75 -1.37
CA GLU A 73 -4.92 3.58 -0.55
C GLU A 73 -4.25 3.96 0.78
N GLY A 74 -3.74 2.97 1.51
CA GLY A 74 -3.02 3.20 2.76
C GLY A 74 -1.75 4.01 2.55
N PHE A 75 -1.02 3.76 1.47
CA PHE A 75 0.16 4.53 1.12
C PHE A 75 -0.15 6.01 0.92
N ALA A 76 -1.25 6.34 0.22
CA ALA A 76 -1.68 7.73 0.06
C ALA A 76 -2.07 8.38 1.40
N VAL A 77 -2.74 7.66 2.30
CA VAL A 77 -3.07 8.15 3.67
C VAL A 77 -1.80 8.56 4.40
N PHE A 78 -0.78 7.69 4.44
CA PHE A 78 0.49 7.96 5.11
C PHE A 78 1.34 9.02 4.39
N HIS A 79 1.27 9.07 3.06
CA HIS A 79 1.98 10.05 2.27
C HIS A 79 1.41 11.46 2.48
N ASP A 80 0.08 11.60 2.49
CA ASP A 80 -0.59 12.89 2.51
C ASP A 80 -0.94 13.36 3.93
N GLY A 81 -1.00 12.44 4.90
CA GLY A 81 -1.47 12.76 6.26
C GLY A 81 -2.96 13.06 6.30
N GLU A 82 -3.75 12.38 5.46
CA GLU A 82 -5.18 12.61 5.27
C GLU A 82 -5.95 11.29 5.36
N ASP A 83 -7.16 11.30 5.93
CA ASP A 83 -8.01 10.11 6.06
C ASP A 83 -8.71 9.75 4.74
N SER A 84 -8.76 8.46 4.40
CA SER A 84 -9.43 7.95 3.20
C SER A 84 -10.91 7.63 3.38
N ASP A 85 -11.48 7.84 4.57
CA ASP A 85 -12.89 7.53 4.82
C ASP A 85 -13.84 8.19 3.79
N GLY A 86 -14.77 7.39 3.28
CA GLY A 86 -15.66 7.75 2.18
C GLY A 86 -15.00 8.02 0.81
N ARG A 87 -13.67 7.90 0.69
CA ARG A 87 -12.88 8.36 -0.48
C ARG A 87 -11.85 7.34 -0.99
N SER A 88 -12.01 6.06 -0.67
CA SER A 88 -11.07 4.98 -1.03
C SER A 88 -10.61 4.98 -2.49
N GLY A 89 -11.52 5.22 -3.44
CA GLY A 89 -11.16 5.25 -4.87
C GLY A 89 -10.22 6.42 -5.24
N ALA A 90 -10.43 7.59 -4.64
CA ALA A 90 -9.57 8.75 -4.87
C ALA A 90 -8.19 8.55 -4.25
N PHE A 91 -8.11 8.02 -3.03
CA PHE A 91 -6.84 7.71 -2.37
C PHE A 91 -6.08 6.58 -3.06
N PHE A 92 -6.78 5.55 -3.54
CA PHE A 92 -6.20 4.54 -4.40
C PHE A 92 -5.55 5.18 -5.63
N GLY A 93 -6.25 6.08 -6.32
CA GLY A 93 -5.71 6.80 -7.48
C GLY A 93 -4.49 7.66 -7.16
N ARG A 94 -4.50 8.38 -6.05
CA ARG A 94 -3.33 9.15 -5.59
C ARG A 94 -2.14 8.24 -5.29
N GLY A 95 -2.35 7.18 -4.53
CA GLY A 95 -1.31 6.20 -4.23
C GLY A 95 -0.75 5.57 -5.50
N PHE A 96 -1.61 5.27 -6.48
CA PHE A 96 -1.20 4.71 -7.76
C PHE A 96 -0.29 5.68 -8.53
N ARG A 97 -0.67 6.96 -8.66
CA ARG A 97 0.18 7.99 -9.30
C ARG A 97 1.51 8.22 -8.57
N LEU A 98 1.53 8.12 -7.24
CA LEU A 98 2.78 8.23 -6.46
C LEU A 98 3.77 7.10 -6.74
N VAL A 99 3.31 5.93 -7.18
CA VAL A 99 4.16 4.79 -7.56
C VAL A 99 4.48 4.82 -9.06
N PHE A 100 3.54 5.25 -9.89
CA PHE A 100 3.63 5.27 -11.34
C PHE A 100 3.49 6.70 -11.89
N PRO A 101 4.53 7.53 -11.79
CA PRO A 101 4.49 8.93 -12.22
C PRO A 101 4.31 9.08 -13.73
N GLN A 102 4.54 8.03 -14.53
CA GLN A 102 4.25 8.05 -15.97
C GLN A 102 2.77 8.30 -16.29
N LEU A 103 1.84 8.13 -15.32
CA LEU A 103 0.46 8.55 -15.51
C LEU A 103 0.30 10.06 -15.69
N ASP A 104 1.21 10.86 -15.14
CA ASP A 104 1.17 12.32 -15.25
C ASP A 104 1.58 12.81 -16.65
N GLU A 105 2.15 11.92 -17.48
CA GLU A 105 2.48 12.17 -18.88
C GLU A 105 1.29 11.91 -19.82
N LEU A 106 0.22 11.29 -19.32
CA LEU A 106 -0.99 10.98 -20.09
C LEU A 106 -2.01 12.13 -19.99
N PRO A 107 -2.89 12.31 -21.00
CA PRO A 107 -4.07 13.13 -20.84
C PRO A 107 -4.88 12.68 -19.62
N GLU A 108 -5.33 13.62 -18.77
CA GLU A 108 -5.95 13.32 -17.48
C GLU A 108 -7.10 12.31 -17.60
N LYS A 109 -7.93 12.43 -18.64
CA LYS A 109 -9.02 11.48 -18.92
C LYS A 109 -8.52 10.03 -19.04
N LYS A 110 -7.39 9.80 -19.71
CA LYS A 110 -6.78 8.47 -19.85
C LYS A 110 -6.23 7.97 -18.51
N ALA A 111 -5.51 8.81 -17.79
CA ALA A 111 -4.97 8.48 -16.47
C ALA A 111 -6.09 8.11 -15.49
N GLU A 112 -7.16 8.90 -15.44
CA GLU A 112 -8.35 8.61 -14.62
C GLU A 112 -9.04 7.30 -15.05
N SER A 113 -9.16 7.04 -16.35
CA SER A 113 -9.77 5.81 -16.85
C SER A 113 -8.99 4.55 -16.41
N ILE A 114 -7.65 4.61 -16.45
CA ILE A 114 -6.77 3.55 -15.93
C ILE A 114 -7.03 3.31 -14.45
N VAL A 115 -6.92 4.37 -13.64
CA VAL A 115 -7.11 4.33 -12.18
C VAL A 115 -8.48 3.76 -11.82
N LYS A 116 -9.54 4.26 -12.47
CA LYS A 116 -10.92 3.84 -12.23
C LYS A 116 -11.12 2.37 -12.58
N LYS A 117 -10.57 1.90 -13.71
CA LYS A 117 -10.66 0.50 -14.11
C LYS A 117 -9.91 -0.40 -13.13
N LEU A 118 -8.67 -0.06 -12.77
CA LEU A 118 -7.87 -0.87 -11.84
C LEU A 118 -8.49 -0.91 -10.44
N TYR A 119 -9.03 0.21 -9.95
CA TYR A 119 -9.74 0.26 -8.67
C TYR A 119 -11.00 -0.61 -8.68
N ARG A 120 -11.88 -0.45 -9.68
CA ARG A 120 -13.17 -1.15 -9.70
C ARG A 120 -13.04 -2.63 -10.05
N LEU A 121 -12.24 -2.98 -11.06
CA LEU A 121 -12.16 -4.34 -11.61
C LEU A 121 -11.03 -5.16 -11.00
N GLY A 122 -9.92 -4.52 -10.64
CA GLY A 122 -8.80 -5.13 -9.94
C GLY A 122 -9.06 -5.17 -8.44
N ARG A 123 -8.88 -4.03 -7.74
CA ARG A 123 -8.89 -3.96 -6.27
C ARG A 123 -10.23 -4.43 -5.69
N CYS A 124 -11.34 -3.80 -6.07
CA CYS A 124 -12.66 -4.18 -5.56
C CYS A 124 -13.12 -5.55 -6.09
N GLY A 125 -12.79 -5.90 -7.34
CA GLY A 125 -13.12 -7.19 -7.93
C GLY A 125 -12.47 -8.35 -7.16
N LEU A 126 -11.14 -8.33 -7.04
CA LEU A 126 -10.39 -9.36 -6.31
C LEU A 126 -10.80 -9.44 -4.84
N PHE A 127 -10.98 -8.29 -4.18
CA PHE A 127 -11.31 -8.28 -2.76
C PHE A 127 -12.72 -8.81 -2.45
N HIS A 128 -13.74 -8.44 -3.22
CA HIS A 128 -15.13 -8.83 -2.93
C HIS A 128 -15.56 -10.13 -3.61
N LEU A 129 -14.95 -10.50 -4.74
CA LEU A 129 -15.40 -11.63 -5.55
C LEU A 129 -14.33 -12.72 -5.69
N GLY A 130 -13.10 -12.48 -5.23
CA GLY A 130 -11.97 -13.39 -5.43
C GLY A 130 -11.52 -13.51 -6.89
N MET A 131 -11.99 -12.63 -7.77
CA MET A 131 -11.70 -12.67 -9.21
C MET A 131 -11.63 -11.27 -9.81
N VAL A 132 -10.74 -11.07 -10.78
CA VAL A 132 -10.78 -9.87 -11.62
C VAL A 132 -11.98 -9.91 -12.55
N ARG A 133 -12.53 -8.74 -12.87
CA ARG A 133 -13.52 -8.59 -13.95
C ARG A 133 -12.81 -8.38 -15.30
N ALA A 134 -13.52 -8.61 -16.40
CA ALA A 134 -12.99 -8.46 -17.75
C ALA A 134 -12.29 -7.10 -17.97
N GLY A 135 -11.07 -7.13 -18.50
CA GLY A 135 -10.27 -5.93 -18.77
C GLY A 135 -9.06 -5.73 -17.86
N VAL A 136 -8.78 -6.63 -16.92
CA VAL A 136 -7.51 -6.68 -16.17
C VAL A 136 -6.88 -8.06 -16.37
N PHE A 137 -5.64 -8.08 -16.86
CA PHE A 137 -4.94 -9.29 -17.25
C PHE A 137 -3.53 -9.30 -16.66
N LEU A 138 -3.01 -10.49 -16.37
CA LEU A 138 -1.59 -10.68 -16.09
C LEU A 138 -0.87 -11.01 -17.38
N HIS A 139 0.22 -10.30 -17.64
CA HIS A 139 1.08 -10.52 -18.79
C HIS A 139 2.51 -10.18 -18.41
N ASP A 140 3.39 -11.19 -18.46
CA ASP A 140 4.79 -11.01 -18.13
C ASP A 140 5.54 -10.47 -19.37
N GLY A 141 5.67 -9.15 -19.47
CA GLY A 141 6.42 -8.42 -20.52
C GLY A 141 7.48 -7.47 -19.94
N ASP A 142 8.07 -6.57 -20.75
CA ASP A 142 9.06 -5.58 -20.28
C ASP A 142 8.40 -4.22 -19.93
N PHE A 143 7.40 -4.27 -19.06
CA PHE A 143 6.60 -3.12 -18.61
C PHE A 143 6.02 -3.40 -17.22
N GLU A 144 5.77 -2.39 -16.37
CA GLU A 144 5.00 -2.61 -15.14
C GLU A 144 3.52 -2.88 -15.44
N PHE A 145 2.96 -2.07 -16.33
CA PHE A 145 1.63 -2.29 -16.93
C PHE A 145 1.53 -1.62 -18.31
N GLU A 146 0.67 -2.17 -19.15
CA GLU A 146 0.29 -1.62 -20.46
C GLU A 146 -1.22 -1.47 -20.56
N VAL A 147 -1.67 -0.49 -21.33
CA VAL A 147 -3.09 -0.15 -21.45
C VAL A 147 -3.51 -0.08 -22.90
N GLY A 148 -4.49 -0.90 -23.27
CA GLY A 148 -5.23 -0.75 -24.52
C GLY A 148 -6.40 0.21 -24.30
N PHE A 149 -6.46 1.30 -25.07
CA PHE A 149 -7.57 2.24 -25.05
C PHE A 149 -8.56 1.96 -26.18
N ASP A 150 -9.84 2.22 -25.96
CA ASP A 150 -10.84 2.24 -27.03
C ASP A 150 -10.89 3.59 -27.76
N ALA A 151 -11.79 3.71 -28.75
CA ALA A 151 -11.97 4.93 -29.54
C ALA A 151 -12.48 6.13 -28.71
N ALA A 152 -12.97 5.91 -27.49
CA ALA A 152 -13.41 6.95 -26.57
C ALA A 152 -12.32 7.33 -25.55
N ASP A 153 -11.09 6.84 -25.72
CA ASP A 153 -9.96 6.99 -24.78
C ASP A 153 -10.23 6.37 -23.40
N GLU A 154 -11.13 5.39 -23.32
CA GLU A 154 -11.33 4.61 -22.10
C GLU A 154 -10.41 3.38 -22.09
N ALA A 155 -9.84 3.07 -20.93
CA ALA A 155 -9.01 1.89 -20.75
C ALA A 155 -9.87 0.65 -21.01
N ALA A 156 -9.68 -0.03 -22.14
CA ALA A 156 -10.39 -1.25 -22.50
C ALA A 156 -9.77 -2.48 -21.81
N ALA A 157 -8.43 -2.55 -21.83
CA ALA A 157 -7.65 -3.61 -21.20
C ALA A 157 -6.43 -3.04 -20.48
N ILE A 158 -6.13 -3.57 -19.30
CA ILE A 158 -4.90 -3.30 -18.56
C ILE A 158 -4.16 -4.63 -18.42
N TYR A 159 -2.96 -4.69 -18.97
CA TYR A 159 -2.03 -5.82 -18.85
C TYR A 159 -1.01 -5.48 -17.78
N ILE A 160 -0.81 -6.36 -16.81
CA ILE A 160 0.08 -6.11 -15.66
C ILE A 160 1.16 -7.17 -15.65
N ASN A 161 2.42 -6.76 -15.68
CA ASN A 161 3.51 -7.66 -15.31
C ASN A 161 3.56 -7.74 -13.79
N ARG A 162 3.15 -8.89 -13.24
CA ARG A 162 3.05 -9.08 -11.79
C ARG A 162 4.38 -8.88 -11.05
N HIS A 163 5.50 -9.18 -11.70
CA HIS A 163 6.83 -9.08 -11.11
C HIS A 163 7.30 -7.62 -11.06
N LEU A 164 7.26 -6.93 -12.20
CA LEU A 164 7.70 -5.54 -12.32
C LEU A 164 6.78 -4.58 -11.57
N PHE A 165 5.46 -4.85 -11.56
CA PHE A 165 4.49 -4.07 -10.80
C PHE A 165 4.75 -4.14 -9.28
N VAL A 166 4.95 -5.34 -8.72
CA VAL A 166 5.30 -5.50 -7.29
C VAL A 166 6.67 -4.87 -6.98
N LYS A 167 7.63 -4.98 -7.90
CA LYS A 167 8.94 -4.35 -7.76
C LYS A 167 8.83 -2.83 -7.69
N ALA A 168 8.05 -2.20 -8.57
CA ALA A 168 7.85 -0.75 -8.58
C ALA A 168 7.23 -0.23 -7.27
N ILE A 169 6.21 -0.93 -6.76
CA ILE A 169 5.61 -0.61 -5.46
C ILE A 169 6.65 -0.71 -4.34
N THR A 170 7.44 -1.78 -4.33
CA THR A 170 8.47 -2.01 -3.31
C THR A 170 9.52 -0.90 -3.34
N THR A 171 10.02 -0.55 -4.52
CA THR A 171 10.97 0.55 -4.71
C THR A 171 10.41 1.87 -4.21
N ARG A 172 9.15 2.20 -4.55
CA ARG A 172 8.54 3.46 -4.10
C ARG A 172 8.36 3.49 -2.58
N PHE A 173 7.98 2.37 -1.98
CA PHE A 173 7.84 2.25 -0.54
C PHE A 173 9.19 2.44 0.17
N GLU A 174 10.25 1.85 -0.35
CA GLU A 174 11.62 2.00 0.17
C GLU A 174 12.07 3.46 0.15
N GLN A 175 11.83 4.17 -0.95
CA GLN A 175 12.08 5.60 -1.05
C GLN A 175 11.31 6.39 0.03
N TYR A 176 10.03 6.05 0.25
CA TYR A 176 9.22 6.70 1.28
C TYR A 176 9.76 6.47 2.70
N ILE A 177 10.26 5.26 3.00
CA ILE A 177 10.92 4.99 4.28
C ILE A 177 12.20 5.82 4.42
N THR A 178 13.01 5.93 3.36
CA THR A 178 14.19 6.81 3.36
C THR A 178 13.80 8.27 3.59
N GLU A 179 12.75 8.76 2.92
CA GLU A 179 12.20 10.11 3.12
C GLU A 179 11.76 10.34 4.58
N LEU A 180 11.15 9.35 5.23
CA LEU A 180 10.74 9.46 6.64
C LEU A 180 11.93 9.50 7.60
N ARG A 181 12.98 8.72 7.31
CA ARG A 181 14.18 8.65 8.15
C ARG A 181 15.08 9.89 8.00
N ASP A 182 14.93 10.64 6.91
CA ASP A 182 15.58 11.95 6.74
C ASP A 182 14.95 13.01 7.66
N LYS A 183 15.74 13.45 8.65
CA LYS A 183 15.31 14.47 9.63
C LYS A 183 15.06 15.84 8.99
N SER A 184 15.65 16.12 7.83
CA SER A 184 15.41 17.37 7.10
C SER A 184 14.03 17.41 6.43
N ASN A 185 13.42 16.24 6.18
CA ASN A 185 12.11 16.13 5.56
C ASN A 185 10.96 16.30 6.57
N SER A 186 10.92 17.48 7.19
CA SER A 186 10.01 17.81 8.29
C SER A 186 8.53 17.66 7.92
N GLU A 187 8.15 18.05 6.70
CA GLU A 187 6.78 17.94 6.21
C GLU A 187 6.33 16.48 6.05
N ARG A 188 7.19 15.63 5.47
CA ARG A 188 6.89 14.20 5.32
C ARG A 188 6.69 13.52 6.66
N ARG A 189 7.58 13.82 7.62
CA ARG A 189 7.50 13.29 8.99
C ARG A 189 6.24 13.79 9.69
N ARG A 190 5.86 15.06 9.52
CA ARG A 190 4.61 15.63 10.05
C ARG A 190 3.38 14.89 9.50
N ARG A 191 3.34 14.62 8.19
CA ARG A 191 2.23 13.89 7.56
C ARG A 191 2.10 12.46 8.08
N PHE A 192 3.22 11.77 8.27
CA PHE A 192 3.23 10.45 8.91
C PHE A 192 2.65 10.49 10.32
N VAL A 193 3.01 11.51 11.13
CA VAL A 193 2.45 11.68 12.48
C VAL A 193 0.94 11.83 12.45
N ILE A 194 0.41 12.62 11.51
CA ILE A 194 -1.04 12.81 11.35
C ILE A 194 -1.70 11.50 10.93
N ALA A 195 -1.19 10.85 9.89
CA ALA A 195 -1.72 9.58 9.40
C ALA A 195 -1.74 8.49 10.47
N TRP A 196 -0.66 8.36 11.24
CA TRP A 196 -0.58 7.38 12.32
C TRP A 196 -1.69 7.57 13.37
N LYS A 197 -1.96 8.82 13.75
CA LYS A 197 -3.02 9.18 14.70
C LYS A 197 -4.42 8.96 14.14
N LEU A 198 -4.62 9.14 12.84
CA LEU A 198 -5.90 8.86 12.17
C LEU A 198 -6.22 7.37 12.21
N VAL A 199 -5.25 6.50 11.92
CA VAL A 199 -5.49 5.05 11.81
C VAL A 199 -5.35 4.29 13.14
N HIS A 200 -4.79 4.93 14.17
CA HIS A 200 -4.76 4.42 15.54
C HIS A 200 -5.36 5.45 16.51
N PRO A 201 -6.68 5.69 16.43
CA PRO A 201 -7.34 6.56 17.40
C PRO A 201 -7.19 5.97 18.81
N ASN A 202 -6.91 6.84 19.78
CA ASN A 202 -6.82 6.48 21.19
C ASN A 202 -8.14 5.94 21.74
#